data_AF-A0A6A7LH77-F1
#
_entry.id   AF-A0A6A7LH77-F1
#
_cell.length_a   1.000
_cell.length_b   1.000
_cell.length_c   1.000
_cell.angle_alpha   90.00
_cell.angle_beta   90.00
_cell.angle_gamma   90.00
#
_symmetry.space_group_name_H-M   'P 1'
#
loop_
_entity.id
_entity.type
_entity.pdbx_description
1 polymer ?
#
loop_
_entity_poly.entity_id
_entity_poly.type
_entity_poly.pdbx_seq_one_letter_code
_entity_poly.pdbx_strand_id
1 'polypeptide(L)'
;MDKKQKEAHIRALAEKGKTYREIAKEAQASPNTIKAVLNKAGLDDCTSIHSRAFELYSEGKTPLQVAIALGLNSDQAIDYHQEYLMLLGCTEFTKIYPQIKGNPWPYVDLVKLAMEKRIGTEHIMKLLDIANNDLPLVESKYEKFKRAIDSLGFEKISSEVRVSNLHKTVDQLQFIVQQLRYEEAKRNYQKERLENFVKNFQSNNEICKLKQMMKQEFENNILKPRRLLRIAIASLFESERKNPGKLRALYYNNSPSLSVEQLLSQSFLSQNQQYPNQFGHNEDALERLLLDEAEQCYNRMVDVITNNCINEMPNDTESSSPILQVPDIQDGLSSVGRRERLRK
;
A
#
# COMPACT_ATOMS: atom_id res chain seq x y z
N MET A 1 -66.03 -48.27 -85.15
CA MET A 1 -65.11 -48.04 -84.02
C MET A 1 -65.78 -48.50 -82.75
N ASP A 2 -65.07 -49.28 -81.95
CA ASP A 2 -65.52 -49.71 -80.64
C ASP A 2 -65.57 -48.52 -79.65
N LYS A 3 -66.41 -48.59 -78.60
CA LYS A 3 -66.65 -47.46 -77.68
C LYS A 3 -65.35 -46.94 -77.05
N LYS A 4 -64.47 -47.86 -76.63
CA LYS A 4 -63.16 -47.51 -76.05
C LYS A 4 -62.22 -46.83 -77.06
N GLN A 5 -62.27 -47.22 -78.34
CA GLN A 5 -61.44 -46.62 -79.39
C GLN A 5 -61.89 -45.18 -79.68
N LYS A 6 -63.20 -44.92 -79.67
CA LYS A 6 -63.73 -43.55 -79.79
C LYS A 6 -63.32 -42.66 -78.62
N GLU A 7 -63.41 -43.16 -77.38
CA GLU A 7 -62.98 -42.40 -76.20
C GLU A 7 -61.47 -42.11 -76.20
N ALA A 8 -60.64 -43.03 -76.68
CA ALA A 8 -59.20 -42.82 -76.83
C ALA A 8 -58.89 -41.81 -77.94
N HIS A 9 -59.63 -41.85 -79.05
CA HIS A 9 -59.47 -40.89 -80.15
C HIS A 9 -59.85 -39.46 -79.74
N ILE A 10 -60.94 -39.30 -78.98
CA ILE A 10 -61.36 -38.01 -78.42
C ILE A 10 -60.28 -37.45 -77.48
N ARG A 11 -59.70 -38.28 -76.61
CA ARG A 11 -58.59 -37.87 -75.72
C ARG A 11 -57.36 -37.40 -76.51
N ALA A 12 -56.94 -38.17 -77.52
CA ALA A 12 -55.79 -37.81 -78.35
C ALA A 12 -56.01 -36.53 -79.18
N LEU A 13 -57.26 -36.20 -79.54
CA LEU A 13 -57.57 -34.94 -80.24
C LEU A 13 -57.59 -33.74 -79.27
N ALA A 14 -58.02 -33.94 -78.03
CA ALA A 14 -58.00 -32.91 -76.99
C ALA A 14 -56.58 -32.60 -76.50
N GLU A 15 -55.74 -33.62 -76.31
CA GLU A 15 -54.31 -33.43 -75.99
C GLU A 15 -53.55 -32.69 -77.10
N LYS A 16 -54.03 -32.77 -78.34
CA LYS A 16 -53.51 -31.99 -79.48
C LYS A 16 -54.05 -30.56 -79.54
N GLY A 17 -54.89 -30.14 -78.58
CA GLY A 17 -55.42 -28.79 -78.46
C GLY A 17 -56.49 -28.42 -79.48
N LYS A 18 -57.15 -29.40 -80.10
CA LYS A 18 -58.27 -29.14 -81.03
C LYS A 18 -59.49 -28.67 -80.27
N THR A 19 -60.24 -27.75 -80.84
CA THR A 19 -61.43 -27.19 -80.18
C THR A 19 -62.57 -28.21 -80.14
N TYR A 20 -63.46 -28.05 -79.16
CA TYR A 20 -64.65 -28.87 -78.98
C TYR A 20 -65.48 -29.10 -80.28
N ARG A 21 -65.59 -28.08 -81.14
CA ARG A 21 -66.31 -28.18 -82.44
C ARG A 21 -65.56 -29.03 -83.46
N GLU A 22 -64.23 -28.97 -83.47
CA GLU A 22 -63.38 -29.76 -84.36
C GLU A 22 -63.36 -31.22 -83.92
N ILE A 23 -63.27 -31.47 -82.62
CA ILE A 23 -63.37 -32.82 -82.04
C ILE A 23 -64.72 -33.46 -82.39
N ALA A 24 -65.82 -32.70 -82.29
CA ALA A 24 -67.14 -33.19 -82.67
C ALA A 24 -67.24 -33.59 -84.15
N LYS A 25 -66.61 -32.81 -85.03
CA LYS A 25 -66.61 -33.06 -86.47
C LYS A 25 -65.73 -34.26 -86.86
N GLU A 26 -64.57 -34.41 -86.23
CA GLU A 26 -63.56 -35.41 -86.58
C GLU A 26 -63.80 -36.76 -85.89
N ALA A 27 -64.17 -36.75 -84.60
CA ALA A 27 -64.50 -37.97 -83.86
C ALA A 27 -65.95 -38.46 -84.10
N GLN A 28 -66.78 -37.67 -84.81
CA GLN A 28 -68.21 -37.93 -85.03
C GLN A 28 -68.92 -38.35 -83.73
N ALA A 29 -68.64 -37.61 -82.65
CA ALA A 29 -69.14 -37.89 -81.32
C ALA A 29 -70.10 -36.78 -80.88
N SER A 30 -71.14 -37.15 -80.14
CA SER A 30 -72.07 -36.15 -79.64
C SER A 30 -71.37 -35.23 -78.63
N PRO A 31 -71.77 -33.94 -78.53
CA PRO A 31 -71.25 -33.02 -77.52
C PRO A 31 -71.24 -33.62 -76.10
N ASN A 32 -72.34 -34.27 -75.70
CA ASN A 32 -72.45 -34.89 -74.38
C ASN A 32 -71.45 -36.03 -74.18
N THR A 33 -71.14 -36.78 -75.23
CA THR A 33 -70.14 -37.86 -75.20
C THR A 33 -68.72 -37.29 -75.08
N ILE A 34 -68.41 -36.22 -75.81
CA ILE A 34 -67.11 -35.54 -75.72
C ILE A 34 -66.92 -34.98 -74.31
N LYS A 35 -67.92 -34.26 -73.79
CA LYS A 35 -67.89 -33.71 -72.43
C LYS A 35 -67.70 -34.80 -71.37
N ALA A 36 -68.43 -35.91 -71.47
CA ALA A 36 -68.28 -37.01 -70.51
C ALA A 36 -66.90 -37.67 -70.54
N VAL A 37 -66.25 -37.72 -71.71
CA VAL A 37 -64.91 -38.31 -71.90
C VAL A 37 -63.82 -37.35 -71.43
N LEU A 38 -63.92 -36.07 -71.76
CA LEU A 38 -62.99 -35.03 -71.31
C LEU A 38 -63.03 -34.86 -69.79
N ASN A 39 -64.23 -34.81 -69.20
CA ASN A 39 -64.40 -34.74 -67.75
C ASN A 39 -63.83 -35.98 -67.04
N LYS A 40 -63.98 -37.18 -67.63
CA LYS A 40 -63.35 -38.40 -67.11
C LYS A 40 -61.84 -38.38 -67.19
N ALA A 41 -61.27 -37.66 -68.15
CA ALA A 41 -59.84 -37.58 -68.39
C ALA A 41 -59.16 -36.39 -67.68
N GLY A 42 -59.93 -35.54 -66.99
CA GLY A 42 -59.42 -34.28 -66.42
C GLY A 42 -59.00 -33.25 -67.48
N LEU A 43 -59.32 -33.50 -68.76
CA LEU A 43 -59.00 -32.68 -69.93
C LEU A 43 -60.22 -31.84 -70.34
N ASP A 44 -61.01 -31.39 -69.36
CA ASP A 44 -62.10 -30.46 -69.66
C ASP A 44 -61.44 -29.19 -70.23
N ASP A 45 -61.93 -28.68 -71.37
CA ASP A 45 -61.48 -27.45 -72.06
C ASP A 45 -61.69 -26.18 -71.18
N CYS A 46 -61.74 -26.34 -69.87
CA CYS A 46 -61.96 -25.36 -68.82
C CYS A 46 -60.67 -25.01 -68.05
N THR A 47 -59.47 -25.26 -68.60
CA THR A 47 -58.32 -24.45 -68.16
C THR A 47 -58.62 -23.02 -68.59
N SER A 48 -59.18 -22.24 -67.66
CA SER A 48 -59.48 -20.83 -67.88
C SER A 48 -58.25 -20.15 -68.47
N ILE A 49 -58.48 -19.14 -69.32
CA ILE A 49 -57.40 -18.33 -69.90
C ILE A 49 -56.41 -17.84 -68.81
N HIS A 50 -56.91 -17.60 -67.59
CA HIS A 50 -56.11 -17.24 -66.41
C HIS A 50 -55.16 -18.37 -65.98
N SER A 51 -55.65 -19.61 -65.89
CA SER A 51 -54.83 -20.77 -65.48
C SER A 51 -53.70 -21.00 -66.49
N ARG A 52 -54.02 -20.90 -67.79
CA ARG A 52 -53.03 -21.01 -68.86
C ARG A 52 -52.04 -19.84 -68.85
N ALA A 53 -52.48 -18.63 -68.52
CA ALA A 53 -51.58 -17.48 -68.35
C ALA A 53 -50.59 -17.70 -67.20
N PHE A 54 -51.05 -18.23 -66.06
CA PHE A 54 -50.18 -18.52 -64.91
C PHE A 54 -49.17 -19.64 -65.18
N GLU A 55 -49.55 -20.69 -65.91
CA GLU A 55 -48.61 -21.71 -66.38
C GLU A 55 -47.50 -21.09 -67.23
N LEU A 56 -47.87 -20.26 -68.22
CA LEU A 56 -46.89 -19.56 -69.06
C LEU A 56 -45.99 -18.59 -68.27
N TYR A 57 -46.52 -17.91 -67.25
CA TYR A 57 -45.71 -17.07 -66.37
C TYR A 57 -44.76 -17.88 -65.48
N SER A 58 -45.17 -19.06 -65.02
CA SER A 58 -44.31 -19.96 -64.25
C SER A 58 -43.16 -20.55 -65.09
N GLU A 59 -43.34 -20.64 -66.41
CA GLU A 59 -42.28 -20.96 -67.36
C GLU A 59 -41.33 -19.77 -67.64
N GLY A 60 -41.59 -18.60 -67.06
CA GLY A 60 -40.77 -17.40 -67.20
C GLY A 60 -41.07 -16.55 -68.45
N LYS A 61 -42.22 -16.74 -69.11
CA LYS A 61 -42.60 -15.93 -70.29
C LYS A 61 -43.03 -14.52 -69.88
N THR A 62 -42.75 -13.54 -70.73
CA THR A 62 -43.09 -12.13 -70.47
C THR A 62 -44.57 -11.85 -70.75
N PRO A 63 -45.18 -10.81 -70.15
CA PRO A 63 -46.58 -10.45 -70.41
C PRO A 63 -46.91 -10.25 -71.89
N LEU A 64 -45.95 -9.71 -72.66
CA LEU A 64 -46.05 -9.58 -74.11
C LEU A 64 -46.16 -10.94 -74.82
N GLN A 65 -45.32 -11.91 -74.44
CA GLN A 65 -45.34 -13.26 -75.01
C GLN A 65 -46.62 -14.02 -74.65
N VAL A 66 -47.12 -13.84 -73.42
CA VAL A 66 -48.37 -14.43 -72.96
C VAL A 66 -49.57 -13.82 -73.69
N ALA A 67 -49.58 -12.50 -73.93
CA ALA A 67 -50.61 -11.83 -74.73
C ALA A 67 -50.68 -12.37 -76.15
N ILE A 68 -49.51 -12.54 -76.81
CA ILE A 68 -49.42 -13.11 -78.15
C ILE A 68 -49.87 -14.58 -78.17
N ALA A 69 -49.46 -15.37 -77.19
CA ALA A 69 -49.75 -16.81 -77.13
C ALA A 69 -51.23 -17.11 -76.82
N LEU A 70 -51.90 -16.27 -76.03
CA LEU A 70 -53.28 -16.47 -75.58
C LEU A 70 -54.29 -15.54 -76.27
N GLY A 71 -53.83 -14.65 -77.17
CA GLY A 71 -54.69 -13.68 -77.85
C GLY A 71 -55.32 -12.66 -76.90
N LEU A 72 -54.60 -12.26 -75.85
CA LEU A 72 -55.09 -11.33 -74.84
C LEU A 72 -54.80 -9.88 -75.20
N ASN A 73 -55.65 -8.97 -74.72
CA ASN A 73 -55.35 -7.55 -74.76
C ASN A 73 -54.22 -7.20 -73.78
N SER A 74 -53.54 -6.07 -74.00
CA SER A 74 -52.44 -5.59 -73.15
C SER A 74 -52.81 -5.56 -71.67
N ASP A 75 -54.00 -5.03 -71.38
CA ASP A 75 -54.46 -4.78 -70.01
C ASP A 75 -54.71 -6.11 -69.30
N GLN A 76 -55.35 -7.06 -69.97
CA GLN A 76 -55.61 -8.41 -69.45
C GLN A 76 -54.31 -9.17 -69.17
N ALA A 77 -53.30 -9.04 -70.03
CA ALA A 77 -52.01 -9.69 -69.81
C ALA A 77 -51.25 -9.09 -68.63
N ILE A 78 -51.30 -7.76 -68.44
CA ILE A 78 -50.71 -7.07 -67.30
C ILE A 78 -51.42 -7.46 -66.00
N ASP A 79 -52.75 -7.47 -65.99
CA ASP A 79 -53.55 -7.84 -64.83
C ASP A 79 -53.23 -9.27 -64.37
N TYR A 80 -53.20 -10.24 -65.30
CA TYR A 80 -52.81 -11.61 -64.98
C TYR A 80 -51.36 -11.73 -64.50
N HIS A 81 -50.45 -10.89 -65.00
CA HIS A 81 -49.08 -10.88 -64.50
C HIS A 81 -49.00 -10.36 -63.05
N GLN A 82 -49.75 -9.31 -62.73
CA GLN A 82 -49.83 -8.78 -61.37
C GLN A 82 -50.45 -9.78 -60.41
N GLU A 83 -51.56 -10.41 -60.79
CA GLU A 83 -52.19 -11.47 -60.01
C GLU A 83 -51.24 -12.64 -59.76
N TYR A 84 -50.50 -13.08 -60.78
CA TYR A 84 -49.47 -14.12 -60.65
C TYR A 84 -48.38 -13.73 -59.64
N LEU A 85 -47.85 -12.50 -59.72
CA LEU A 85 -46.84 -12.01 -58.78
C LEU A 85 -47.41 -11.87 -57.35
N MET A 86 -48.66 -11.45 -57.20
CA MET A 86 -49.34 -11.42 -55.90
C MET A 86 -49.49 -12.82 -55.31
N LEU A 87 -49.89 -13.80 -56.12
CA LEU A 87 -50.01 -15.20 -55.69
C LEU A 87 -48.64 -15.74 -55.26
N LEU A 88 -47.58 -15.48 -56.02
CA LEU A 88 -46.22 -15.87 -55.66
C LEU A 88 -45.79 -15.20 -54.33
N GLY A 89 -46.03 -13.90 -54.17
CA GLY A 89 -45.77 -13.18 -52.92
C GLY A 89 -46.53 -13.76 -51.72
N CYS A 90 -47.80 -14.13 -51.91
CA CYS A 90 -48.61 -14.80 -50.90
C CYS A 90 -48.04 -16.18 -50.50
N THR A 91 -47.49 -16.94 -51.45
CA THR A 91 -46.85 -18.22 -51.14
C THR A 91 -45.60 -18.04 -50.29
N GLU A 92 -44.73 -17.09 -50.62
CA GLU A 92 -43.52 -16.80 -49.83
C GLU A 92 -43.87 -16.25 -48.44
N PHE A 93 -44.85 -15.35 -48.36
CA PHE A 93 -45.36 -14.87 -47.07
C PHE A 93 -45.89 -16.01 -46.21
N THR A 94 -46.63 -16.96 -46.80
CA THR A 94 -47.18 -18.13 -46.11
C THR A 94 -46.09 -19.09 -45.64
N LYS A 95 -44.93 -19.16 -46.32
CA LYS A 95 -43.76 -19.93 -45.85
C LYS A 95 -43.05 -19.27 -44.65
N ILE A 96 -43.00 -17.94 -44.63
CA ILE A 96 -42.32 -17.17 -43.58
C ILE A 96 -43.22 -17.02 -42.34
N TYR A 97 -44.53 -16.90 -42.51
CA TYR A 97 -45.48 -16.67 -41.42
C TYR A 97 -45.40 -17.70 -40.26
N PRO A 98 -45.28 -19.02 -40.51
CA PRO A 98 -45.04 -20.00 -39.46
C PRO A 98 -43.71 -19.84 -38.73
N GLN A 99 -42.68 -19.26 -39.36
CA GLN A 99 -41.36 -19.04 -38.76
C GLN A 99 -41.37 -17.85 -37.80
N ILE A 100 -42.20 -16.85 -38.09
CA ILE A 100 -42.43 -15.69 -37.22
C ILE A 100 -43.13 -16.10 -35.91
N LYS A 101 -43.76 -17.28 -35.85
CA LYS A 101 -44.37 -17.92 -34.65
C LYS A 101 -45.08 -16.94 -33.71
N GLY A 102 -45.79 -15.95 -34.24
CA GLY A 102 -46.32 -14.86 -33.43
C GLY A 102 -46.96 -13.73 -34.21
N ASN A 103 -46.84 -12.52 -33.67
CA ASN A 103 -47.46 -11.31 -34.22
C ASN A 103 -46.71 -10.82 -35.48
N PRO A 104 -47.36 -10.78 -36.67
CA PRO A 104 -46.74 -10.28 -37.90
C PRO A 104 -46.69 -8.75 -37.99
N TRP A 105 -47.48 -8.04 -37.17
CA TRP A 105 -47.62 -6.58 -37.23
C TRP A 105 -46.31 -5.80 -37.13
N PRO A 106 -45.32 -6.16 -36.28
CA PRO A 106 -44.05 -5.45 -36.19
C PRO A 106 -43.28 -5.39 -37.53
N TYR A 107 -43.38 -6.41 -38.36
CA TYR A 107 -42.73 -6.42 -39.69
C TYR A 107 -43.48 -5.53 -40.68
N VAL A 108 -44.82 -5.53 -40.61
CA VAL A 108 -45.65 -4.63 -41.41
C VAL A 108 -45.40 -3.18 -41.02
N ASP A 109 -45.28 -2.89 -39.73
CA ASP A 109 -44.99 -1.55 -39.22
C ASP A 109 -43.58 -1.09 -39.61
N LEU A 110 -42.59 -2.00 -39.62
CA LEU A 110 -41.25 -1.71 -40.14
C LEU A 110 -41.29 -1.29 -41.61
N VAL A 111 -42.06 -2.00 -42.44
CA VAL A 111 -42.22 -1.68 -43.86
C VAL A 111 -42.94 -0.34 -44.05
N LYS A 112 -44.01 -0.08 -43.29
CA LYS A 112 -44.70 1.24 -43.31
C LYS A 112 -43.75 2.38 -42.91
N LEU A 113 -42.99 2.21 -41.84
CA LEU A 113 -42.01 3.20 -41.38
C LEU A 113 -40.92 3.42 -42.42
N ALA A 114 -40.44 2.36 -43.07
CA ALA A 114 -39.47 2.49 -44.16
C ALA A 114 -40.04 3.28 -45.35
N MET A 115 -41.31 3.03 -45.71
CA MET A 115 -42.01 3.77 -46.76
C MET A 115 -42.20 5.26 -46.38
N GLU A 116 -42.64 5.54 -45.15
CA GLU A 116 -42.82 6.91 -44.64
C GLU A 116 -41.51 7.70 -44.60
N LYS A 117 -40.42 7.04 -44.17
CA LYS A 117 -39.08 7.64 -44.07
C LYS A 117 -38.30 7.58 -45.39
N ARG A 118 -38.90 7.04 -46.47
CA ARG A 118 -38.27 6.85 -47.78
C ARG A 118 -36.93 6.10 -47.71
N ILE A 119 -36.83 5.13 -46.80
CA ILE A 119 -35.64 4.32 -46.61
C ILE A 119 -35.68 3.19 -47.64
N GLY A 120 -34.65 3.10 -48.49
CA GLY A 120 -34.51 2.01 -49.46
C GLY A 120 -34.25 0.67 -48.76
N THR A 121 -34.65 -0.43 -49.38
CA THR A 121 -34.50 -1.80 -48.85
C THR A 121 -33.05 -2.13 -48.46
N GLU A 122 -32.06 -1.67 -49.24
CA GLU A 122 -30.64 -1.84 -48.92
C GLU A 122 -30.23 -1.19 -47.60
N HIS A 123 -30.80 -0.01 -47.29
CA HIS A 123 -30.51 0.71 -46.05
C HIS A 123 -31.15 0.01 -44.84
N ILE A 124 -32.33 -0.61 -45.02
CA ILE A 124 -32.96 -1.43 -43.96
C ILE A 124 -32.08 -2.65 -43.66
N MET A 125 -31.58 -3.34 -44.69
CA MET A 125 -30.70 -4.49 -44.49
C MET A 125 -29.42 -4.11 -43.77
N LYS A 126 -28.77 -3.00 -44.17
CA LYS A 126 -27.60 -2.46 -43.47
C LYS A 126 -27.89 -2.05 -42.04
N LEU A 127 -29.06 -1.43 -41.79
CA LEU A 127 -29.47 -1.04 -40.44
C LEU A 127 -29.66 -2.25 -39.53
N LEU A 128 -30.29 -3.32 -40.03
CA LEU A 128 -30.47 -4.57 -39.30
C LEU A 128 -29.12 -5.25 -39.02
N ASP A 129 -28.19 -5.21 -39.96
CA ASP A 129 -26.84 -5.75 -39.79
C ASP A 129 -26.08 -4.99 -38.68
N ILE A 130 -26.09 -3.66 -38.73
CA ILE A 130 -25.50 -2.79 -37.69
C ILE A 130 -26.17 -3.04 -36.33
N ALA A 131 -27.51 -3.13 -36.29
CA ALA A 131 -28.26 -3.32 -35.06
C ALA A 131 -27.99 -4.68 -34.39
N ASN A 132 -27.79 -5.74 -35.18
CA ASN A 132 -27.50 -7.06 -34.63
C ASN A 132 -26.02 -7.28 -34.28
N ASN A 133 -25.09 -6.72 -35.07
CA ASN A 133 -23.67 -7.04 -34.94
C ASN A 133 -22.88 -5.92 -34.24
N ASP A 134 -23.02 -4.69 -34.72
CA ASP A 134 -22.19 -3.57 -34.26
C ASP A 134 -22.73 -2.93 -32.98
N LEU A 135 -24.05 -2.77 -32.86
CA LEU A 135 -24.68 -2.08 -31.73
C LEU A 135 -24.40 -2.80 -30.39
N PRO A 136 -24.59 -4.13 -30.26
CA PRO A 136 -24.29 -4.82 -29.00
C PRO A 136 -22.80 -4.78 -28.66
N LEU A 137 -21.94 -4.77 -29.68
CA LEU A 137 -20.49 -4.66 -29.51
C LEU A 137 -20.09 -3.26 -29.00
N VAL A 138 -20.73 -2.21 -29.51
CA VAL A 138 -20.56 -0.83 -29.04
C VAL A 138 -21.09 -0.67 -27.62
N GLU A 139 -22.29 -1.18 -27.31
CA GLU A 139 -22.85 -1.16 -25.96
C GLU A 139 -21.95 -1.90 -24.95
N SER A 140 -21.46 -3.08 -25.31
CA SER A 140 -20.52 -3.84 -24.48
C SER A 140 -19.23 -3.08 -24.22
N LYS A 141 -18.67 -2.42 -25.25
CA LYS A 141 -17.48 -1.57 -25.11
C LYS A 141 -17.77 -0.35 -24.23
N TYR A 142 -18.89 0.31 -24.44
CA TYR A 142 -19.33 1.45 -23.63
C TYR A 142 -19.43 1.07 -22.16
N GLU A 143 -20.10 -0.04 -21.83
CA GLU A 143 -20.24 -0.53 -20.46
C GLU A 143 -18.91 -0.97 -19.84
N LYS A 144 -17.96 -1.48 -20.65
CA LYS A 144 -16.59 -1.73 -20.19
C LYS A 144 -15.87 -0.44 -19.85
N PHE A 145 -15.93 0.57 -20.73
CA PHE A 145 -15.30 1.86 -20.49
C PHE A 145 -15.92 2.60 -19.30
N LYS A 146 -17.24 2.55 -19.14
CA LYS A 146 -17.94 3.11 -17.99
C LYS A 146 -17.44 2.51 -16.68
N ARG A 147 -17.38 1.18 -16.58
CA ARG A 147 -16.82 0.49 -15.42
C ARG A 147 -15.35 0.85 -15.17
N ALA A 148 -14.54 1.01 -16.22
CA ALA A 148 -13.15 1.41 -16.09
C ALA A 148 -13.02 2.85 -15.57
N ILE A 149 -13.84 3.78 -16.06
CA ILE A 149 -13.90 5.16 -15.57
C ILE A 149 -14.30 5.19 -14.09
N ASP A 150 -15.31 4.42 -13.71
CA ASP A 150 -15.76 4.33 -12.31
C ASP A 150 -14.63 3.78 -11.42
N SER A 151 -13.98 2.68 -11.83
CA SER A 151 -12.84 2.09 -11.12
C SER A 151 -11.68 3.07 -10.95
N LEU A 152 -11.30 3.77 -12.02
CA LEU A 152 -10.25 4.79 -11.98
C LEU A 152 -10.65 5.98 -11.09
N GLY A 153 -11.92 6.35 -11.07
CA GLY A 153 -12.46 7.36 -10.17
C GLY A 153 -12.29 6.95 -8.70
N PHE A 154 -12.61 5.70 -8.35
CA PHE A 154 -12.40 5.16 -7.01
C PHE A 154 -10.91 5.11 -6.64
N GLU A 155 -10.04 4.63 -7.54
CA GLU A 155 -8.59 4.61 -7.31
C GLU A 155 -8.02 6.01 -7.11
N LYS A 156 -8.46 6.98 -7.91
CA LYS A 156 -8.06 8.38 -7.76
C LYS A 156 -8.42 8.91 -6.38
N ILE A 157 -9.68 8.77 -5.96
CA ILE A 157 -10.13 9.23 -4.63
C ILE A 157 -9.33 8.53 -3.52
N SER A 158 -9.13 7.21 -3.62
CA SER A 158 -8.32 6.46 -2.65
C SER A 158 -6.88 6.99 -2.57
N SER A 159 -6.28 7.29 -3.71
CA SER A 159 -4.93 7.86 -3.79
C SER A 159 -4.87 9.26 -3.19
N GLU A 160 -5.88 10.10 -3.40
CA GLU A 160 -5.99 11.45 -2.83
C GLU A 160 -6.09 11.41 -1.30
N VAL A 161 -6.88 10.47 -0.75
CA VAL A 161 -6.96 10.25 0.70
C VAL A 161 -5.59 9.82 1.25
N ARG A 162 -4.91 8.90 0.56
CA ARG A 162 -3.56 8.44 0.98
C ARG A 162 -2.55 9.58 0.96
N VAL A 163 -2.55 10.41 -0.07
CA VAL A 163 -1.69 11.61 -0.16
C VAL A 163 -2.00 12.59 0.97
N SER A 164 -3.27 12.84 1.25
CA SER A 164 -3.70 13.73 2.34
C SER A 164 -3.23 13.23 3.71
N ASN A 165 -3.29 11.92 3.94
CA ASN A 165 -2.80 11.32 5.17
C ASN A 165 -1.27 11.41 5.28
N LEU A 166 -0.54 11.16 4.19
CA LEU A 166 0.90 11.34 4.17
C LEU A 166 1.29 12.79 4.44
N HIS A 167 0.56 13.76 3.89
CA HIS A 167 0.79 15.17 4.16
C HIS A 167 0.69 15.49 5.67
N LYS A 168 -0.38 15.01 6.32
CA LYS A 168 -0.53 15.15 7.79
C LYS A 168 0.64 14.53 8.57
N THR A 169 1.14 13.37 8.14
CA THR A 169 2.30 12.75 8.81
C THR A 169 3.59 13.56 8.60
N VAL A 170 3.77 14.15 7.42
CA VAL A 170 4.92 15.02 7.15
C VAL A 170 4.86 16.27 8.02
N ASP A 171 3.68 16.88 8.18
CA ASP A 171 3.48 18.05 9.05
C ASP A 171 3.79 17.71 10.52
N GLN A 172 3.31 16.56 11.00
CA GLN A 172 3.62 16.07 12.35
C GLN A 172 5.11 15.84 12.55
N LEU A 173 5.78 15.20 11.59
CA LEU A 173 7.22 14.96 11.66
C LEU A 173 8.01 16.26 11.62
N GLN A 174 7.60 17.24 10.81
CA GLN A 174 8.22 18.56 10.80
C GLN A 174 8.11 19.24 12.17
N PHE A 175 6.94 19.16 12.82
CA PHE A 175 6.77 19.68 14.17
C PHE A 175 7.73 19.00 15.17
N ILE A 176 7.84 17.67 15.13
CA ILE A 176 8.76 16.91 16.01
C ILE A 176 10.21 17.31 15.75
N VAL A 177 10.62 17.45 14.49
CA VAL A 177 11.99 17.86 14.14
C VAL A 177 12.29 19.26 14.67
N GLN A 178 11.33 20.20 14.63
CA GLN A 178 11.51 21.52 15.21
C GLN A 178 11.69 21.45 16.74
N GLN A 179 10.90 20.65 17.44
CA GLN A 179 11.04 20.44 18.89
C GLN A 179 12.41 19.86 19.25
N LEU A 180 12.86 18.82 18.53
CA LEU A 180 14.17 18.20 18.76
C LEU A 180 15.32 19.18 18.52
N ARG A 181 15.24 20.01 17.47
CA ARG A 181 16.23 21.06 17.21
C ARG A 181 16.30 22.09 18.35
N TYR A 182 15.15 22.46 18.91
CA TYR A 182 15.09 23.36 20.05
C TYR A 182 15.74 22.74 21.30
N GLU A 183 15.45 21.48 21.60
CA GLU A 183 16.08 20.78 22.71
C GLU A 183 17.59 20.61 22.54
N GLU A 184 18.04 20.30 21.32
CA GLU A 184 19.45 20.17 21.00
C GLU A 184 20.18 21.51 21.20
N ALA A 185 19.61 22.62 20.73
CA ALA A 185 20.14 23.96 20.97
C ALA A 185 20.24 24.26 22.48
N LYS A 186 19.21 23.91 23.26
CA LYS A 186 19.22 24.07 24.72
C LYS A 186 20.31 23.24 25.40
N ARG A 187 20.49 21.97 24.99
CA ARG A 187 21.56 21.11 25.52
C ARG A 187 22.94 21.63 25.13
N ASN A 188 23.12 22.09 23.90
CA ASN A 188 24.38 22.67 23.42
C ASN A 188 24.76 23.93 24.20
N TYR A 189 23.80 24.81 24.48
CA TYR A 189 24.02 25.98 25.34
C TYR A 189 24.50 25.58 26.75
N GLN A 190 23.87 24.59 27.37
CA GLN A 190 24.28 24.10 28.69
C GLN A 190 25.68 23.48 28.67
N LYS A 191 25.99 22.72 27.62
CA LYS A 191 27.31 22.13 27.41
C LYS A 191 28.38 23.21 27.30
N GLU A 192 28.18 24.22 26.45
CA GLU A 192 29.12 25.33 26.29
C GLU A 192 29.32 26.11 27.61
N ARG A 193 28.23 26.34 28.35
CA ARG A 193 28.30 26.96 29.68
C ARG A 193 29.17 26.14 30.63
N LEU A 194 28.96 24.83 30.71
CA LEU A 194 29.73 23.92 31.56
C LEU A 194 31.18 23.82 31.12
N GLU A 195 31.45 23.75 29.82
CA GLU A 195 32.81 23.76 29.27
C GLU A 195 33.55 25.06 29.63
N ASN A 196 32.87 26.20 29.58
CA ASN A 196 33.44 27.47 30.02
C ASN A 196 33.71 27.49 31.52
N PHE A 197 32.81 26.94 32.34
CA PHE A 197 33.07 26.76 33.77
C PHE A 197 34.30 25.87 34.01
N VAL A 198 34.40 24.72 33.36
CA VAL A 198 35.54 23.80 33.49
C VAL A 198 36.85 24.47 33.05
N LYS A 199 36.85 25.20 31.93
CA LYS A 199 38.01 25.97 31.48
C LYS A 199 38.41 27.00 32.52
N ASN A 200 37.46 27.76 33.07
CA ASN A 200 37.72 28.75 34.12
C ASN A 200 38.32 28.10 35.38
N PHE A 201 37.85 26.92 35.78
CA PHE A 201 38.44 26.17 36.90
C PHE A 201 39.86 25.68 36.60
N GLN A 202 40.12 25.19 35.38
CA GLN A 202 41.45 24.73 34.97
C GLN A 202 42.45 25.89 34.82
N SER A 203 41.98 27.05 34.38
CA SER A 203 42.78 28.27 34.28
C SER A 203 42.82 29.08 35.58
N ASN A 204 42.08 28.66 36.62
CA ASN A 204 42.09 29.35 37.89
C ASN A 204 43.46 29.14 38.54
N ASN A 205 44.24 30.22 38.51
CA ASN A 205 45.58 30.28 39.06
C ASN A 205 45.61 29.86 40.54
N GLU A 206 44.53 30.09 41.30
CA GLU A 206 44.46 29.68 42.70
C GLU A 206 44.41 28.16 42.90
N ILE A 207 43.70 27.43 42.05
CA ILE A 207 43.64 25.96 42.11
C ILE A 207 44.99 25.37 41.66
N CYS A 208 45.61 25.96 40.64
CA CYS A 208 46.96 25.58 40.23
C CYS A 208 48.00 25.86 41.33
N LYS A 209 47.92 27.03 41.98
CA LYS A 209 48.76 27.39 43.13
C LYS A 209 48.53 26.44 44.31
N LEU A 210 47.29 26.13 44.65
CA LEU A 210 46.94 25.17 45.71
C LEU A 210 47.54 23.78 45.40
N LYS A 211 47.38 23.29 44.17
CA LYS A 211 47.93 22.00 43.74
C LYS A 211 49.46 21.99 43.80
N GLN A 212 50.10 23.09 43.43
CA GLN A 212 51.55 23.24 43.50
C GLN A 212 52.03 23.32 44.95
N MET A 213 51.32 24.04 45.80
CA MET A 213 51.62 24.19 47.23
C MET A 213 51.47 22.85 47.97
N MET A 214 50.38 22.10 47.72
CA MET A 214 50.22 20.74 48.25
C MET A 214 51.35 19.81 47.79
N LYS A 215 51.74 19.89 46.52
CA LYS A 215 52.85 19.08 46.00
C LYS A 215 54.17 19.41 46.70
N GLN A 216 54.46 20.70 46.89
CA GLN A 216 55.65 21.15 47.59
C GLN A 216 55.65 20.72 49.06
N GLU A 217 54.52 20.84 49.76
CA GLU A 217 54.40 20.40 51.15
C GLU A 217 54.53 18.87 51.28
N PHE A 218 53.96 18.10 50.37
CA PHE A 218 54.11 16.65 50.34
C PHE A 218 55.57 16.23 50.10
N GLU A 219 56.23 16.84 49.12
CA GLU A 219 57.66 16.63 48.85
C GLU A 219 58.54 17.05 50.04
N ASN A 220 58.18 18.15 50.72
CA ASN A 220 58.93 18.66 51.87
C ASN A 220 58.78 17.79 53.12
N ASN A 221 57.61 17.20 53.35
CA ASN A 221 57.31 16.53 54.62
C ASN A 221 57.41 15.01 54.54
N ILE A 222 56.99 14.39 53.42
CA ILE A 222 56.92 12.93 53.29
C ILE A 222 58.13 12.37 52.56
N LEU A 223 58.61 13.02 51.49
CA LEU A 223 59.76 12.54 50.72
C LEU A 223 61.13 12.84 51.38
N LYS A 224 61.19 13.71 52.39
CA LYS A 224 62.42 13.93 53.15
C LYS A 224 62.56 12.87 54.25
N PRO A 225 63.45 11.87 54.09
CA PRO A 225 63.53 10.74 55.03
C PRO A 225 63.84 11.18 56.46
N ARG A 226 64.58 12.28 56.66
CA ARG A 226 64.86 12.85 57.99
C ARG A 226 63.63 13.43 58.69
N ARG A 227 62.68 14.03 57.95
CA ARG A 227 61.45 14.58 58.54
C ARG A 227 60.45 13.46 58.81
N LEU A 228 60.28 12.55 57.86
CA LEU A 228 59.49 11.34 58.04
C LEU A 228 59.97 10.54 59.27
N LEU A 229 61.29 10.37 59.43
CA LEU A 229 61.88 9.72 60.59
C LEU A 229 61.60 10.48 61.90
N ARG A 230 61.70 11.82 61.91
CA ARG A 230 61.35 12.63 63.09
C ARG A 230 59.88 12.46 63.47
N ILE A 231 58.99 12.44 62.49
CA ILE A 231 57.55 12.26 62.71
C ILE A 231 57.28 10.85 63.24
N ALA A 232 57.88 9.81 62.64
CA ALA A 232 57.77 8.43 63.11
C ALA A 232 58.27 8.26 64.56
N ILE A 233 59.41 8.87 64.89
CA ILE A 233 59.97 8.87 66.24
C ILE A 233 59.04 9.64 67.21
N ALA A 234 58.51 10.80 66.81
CA ALA A 234 57.57 11.56 67.64
C ALA A 234 56.27 10.79 67.89
N SER A 235 55.73 10.12 66.87
CA SER A 235 54.57 9.23 66.98
C SER A 235 54.81 8.07 67.93
N LEU A 236 56.00 7.45 67.89
CA LEU A 236 56.43 6.43 68.85
C LEU A 236 56.43 6.99 70.28
N PHE A 237 57.03 8.16 70.50
CA PHE A 237 57.04 8.78 71.83
C PHE A 237 55.64 9.16 72.33
N GLU A 238 54.77 9.67 71.46
CA GLU A 238 53.40 10.03 71.82
C GLU A 238 52.56 8.78 72.16
N SER A 239 52.79 7.68 71.44
CA SER A 239 52.21 6.37 71.76
C SER A 239 52.61 5.89 73.16
N GLU A 240 53.90 5.99 73.53
CA GLU A 240 54.36 5.66 74.89
C GLU A 240 53.77 6.59 75.94
N ARG A 241 53.58 7.87 75.62
CA ARG A 241 52.98 8.84 76.54
C ARG A 241 51.52 8.50 76.85
N LYS A 242 50.75 8.10 75.83
CA LYS A 242 49.35 7.66 76.01
C LYS A 242 49.25 6.27 76.64
N ASN A 243 50.21 5.40 76.40
CA ASN A 243 50.22 4.01 76.86
C ASN A 243 51.60 3.62 77.42
N PRO A 244 51.93 4.03 78.66
CA PRO A 244 53.26 3.80 79.23
C PRO A 244 53.55 2.31 79.38
N GLY A 245 54.68 1.85 78.83
CA GLY A 245 55.16 0.47 78.92
C GLY A 245 55.00 -0.39 77.66
N LYS A 246 54.34 0.11 76.60
CA LYS A 246 54.11 -0.67 75.36
C LYS A 246 55.30 -0.61 74.39
N LEU A 247 56.06 0.49 74.35
CA LEU A 247 57.33 0.52 73.60
C LEU A 247 58.37 -0.41 74.22
N ARG A 248 58.32 -0.62 75.54
CA ARG A 248 59.14 -1.65 76.20
C ARG A 248 58.81 -3.04 75.65
N ALA A 249 57.53 -3.37 75.42
CA ALA A 249 57.14 -4.65 74.82
C ALA A 249 57.73 -4.84 73.40
N LEU A 250 57.79 -3.79 72.58
CA LEU A 250 58.45 -3.83 71.26
C LEU A 250 59.97 -4.02 71.36
N TYR A 251 60.62 -3.38 72.33
CA TYR A 251 62.07 -3.46 72.52
C TYR A 251 62.50 -4.82 73.12
N TYR A 252 61.67 -5.41 73.98
CA TYR A 252 61.93 -6.72 74.58
C TYR A 252 61.53 -7.89 73.66
N ASN A 253 60.54 -7.73 72.78
CA ASN A 253 60.22 -8.72 71.74
C ASN A 253 61.21 -8.67 70.55
N ASN A 254 61.88 -7.54 70.33
CA ASN A 254 63.02 -7.44 69.41
C ASN A 254 64.35 -7.52 70.19
N SER A 255 64.63 -8.65 70.86
CA SER A 255 66.01 -8.91 71.30
C SER A 255 66.89 -9.38 70.14
N PRO A 256 68.18 -8.96 70.12
CA PRO A 256 68.99 -8.92 68.92
C PRO A 256 69.68 -10.26 68.65
N SER A 257 69.49 -10.82 67.47
CA SER A 257 70.49 -11.72 66.87
C SER A 257 70.33 -11.78 65.36
N LEU A 258 70.81 -10.74 64.68
CA LEU A 258 71.35 -10.88 63.33
C LEU A 258 72.48 -9.86 63.15
N SER A 259 73.55 -10.06 63.92
CA SER A 259 74.88 -9.74 63.40
C SER A 259 75.35 -10.93 62.56
N VAL A 260 76.03 -10.64 61.47
CA VAL A 260 76.33 -11.55 60.34
C VAL A 260 77.22 -12.75 60.73
N GLU A 261 77.68 -12.83 61.99
CA GLU A 261 78.71 -13.74 62.47
C GLU A 261 78.19 -15.04 63.13
N GLN A 262 76.89 -15.16 63.43
CA GLN A 262 76.30 -16.33 64.10
C GLN A 262 75.74 -17.42 63.16
N LEU A 263 75.96 -17.31 61.84
CA LEU A 263 75.59 -18.35 60.87
C LEU A 263 76.56 -19.56 60.84
N LEU A 264 77.64 -19.59 61.63
CA LEU A 264 78.72 -20.58 61.44
C LEU A 264 79.14 -21.44 62.63
N SER A 265 78.64 -21.24 63.85
CA SER A 265 79.19 -21.98 65.01
C SER A 265 78.12 -22.48 65.96
N GLN A 266 77.64 -23.69 65.68
CA GLN A 266 77.49 -24.84 66.59
C GLN A 266 77.09 -24.53 68.06
N SER A 267 75.88 -24.89 68.50
CA SER A 267 75.44 -26.23 68.92
C SER A 267 75.71 -26.57 70.41
N PHE A 268 74.66 -26.99 71.10
CA PHE A 268 74.63 -27.77 72.35
C PHE A 268 75.18 -27.13 73.64
N LEU A 269 74.28 -26.65 74.52
CA LEU A 269 73.83 -27.38 75.71
C LEU A 269 72.90 -26.50 76.56
N SER A 270 71.85 -27.15 77.04
CA SER A 270 70.76 -26.64 77.85
C SER A 270 71.16 -26.64 79.34
N GLN A 271 70.77 -25.62 80.11
CA GLN A 271 69.86 -25.77 81.27
C GLN A 271 69.73 -24.49 82.11
N ASN A 272 68.50 -23.96 82.10
CA ASN A 272 67.68 -23.46 83.23
C ASN A 272 68.28 -22.57 84.32
N GLN A 273 67.69 -21.38 84.48
CA GLN A 273 66.75 -21.12 85.59
C GLN A 273 65.78 -19.96 85.26
N GLN A 274 64.50 -20.22 85.52
CA GLN A 274 63.30 -19.43 85.23
C GLN A 274 63.08 -18.28 86.23
N TYR A 275 62.44 -17.20 85.78
CA TYR A 275 61.28 -16.50 86.40
C TYR A 275 60.86 -15.32 85.49
N PRO A 276 59.58 -14.87 85.50
CA PRO A 276 58.55 -15.31 84.57
C PRO A 276 58.12 -14.26 83.52
N ASN A 277 57.91 -14.72 82.28
CA ASN A 277 57.31 -13.97 81.18
C ASN A 277 55.87 -13.56 81.53
N GLN A 278 55.62 -12.24 81.59
CA GLN A 278 54.31 -11.66 81.91
C GLN A 278 53.68 -10.85 80.76
N PHE A 279 54.09 -11.12 79.52
CA PHE A 279 53.40 -10.62 78.34
C PHE A 279 53.06 -11.79 77.43
N GLY A 280 51.88 -12.36 77.67
CA GLY A 280 51.25 -13.34 76.81
C GLY A 280 50.92 -12.72 75.45
N HIS A 281 51.13 -13.54 74.42
CA HIS A 281 50.93 -13.29 73.00
C HIS A 281 49.64 -12.53 72.67
N ASN A 282 49.80 -11.52 71.80
CA ASN A 282 48.96 -11.28 70.63
C ASN A 282 49.76 -10.34 69.72
N GLU A 283 50.71 -10.87 68.94
CA GLU A 283 51.43 -10.10 67.92
C GLU A 283 50.44 -9.36 67.01
N ASP A 284 49.34 -10.01 66.61
CA ASP A 284 48.24 -9.42 65.85
C ASP A 284 47.56 -8.22 66.53
N ALA A 285 47.42 -8.24 67.87
CA ALA A 285 46.79 -7.12 68.58
C ALA A 285 47.75 -5.93 68.73
N LEU A 286 49.05 -6.22 68.83
CA LEU A 286 50.12 -5.23 68.90
C LEU A 286 50.35 -4.59 67.53
N GLU A 287 50.36 -5.38 66.46
CA GLU A 287 50.44 -4.92 65.07
C GLU A 287 49.22 -4.06 64.73
N ARG A 288 48.00 -4.52 65.02
CA ARG A 288 46.78 -3.71 64.81
C ARG A 288 46.81 -2.40 65.58
N LEU A 289 47.27 -2.40 66.82
CA LEU A 289 47.31 -1.17 67.63
C LEU A 289 48.39 -0.19 67.16
N LEU A 290 49.52 -0.69 66.65
CA LEU A 290 50.56 0.15 66.03
C LEU A 290 50.10 0.71 64.69
N LEU A 291 49.41 -0.10 63.88
CA LEU A 291 48.80 0.36 62.64
C LEU A 291 47.73 1.41 62.92
N ASP A 292 46.91 1.22 63.95
CA ASP A 292 45.86 2.18 64.33
C ASP A 292 46.44 3.50 64.85
N GLU A 293 47.49 3.48 65.70
CA GLU A 293 48.13 4.72 66.16
C GLU A 293 48.97 5.37 65.03
N ALA A 294 49.57 4.58 64.14
CA ALA A 294 50.26 5.09 62.95
C ALA A 294 49.27 5.75 61.98
N GLU A 295 48.10 5.15 61.77
CA GLU A 295 47.00 5.70 60.98
C GLU A 295 46.47 6.99 61.60
N GLN A 296 46.23 7.02 62.92
CA GLN A 296 45.84 8.24 63.63
C GLN A 296 46.91 9.34 63.54
N CYS A 297 48.20 8.99 63.62
CA CYS A 297 49.28 9.96 63.47
C CYS A 297 49.38 10.48 62.04
N TYR A 298 49.21 9.60 61.04
CA TYR A 298 49.15 9.98 59.64
C TYR A 298 47.97 10.91 59.39
N ASN A 299 46.78 10.59 59.91
CA ASN A 299 45.60 11.43 59.79
C ASN A 299 45.80 12.80 60.45
N ARG A 300 46.37 12.86 61.66
CA ARG A 300 46.72 14.15 62.30
C ARG A 300 47.75 14.94 61.48
N MET A 301 48.74 14.26 60.91
CA MET A 301 49.73 14.90 60.04
C MET A 301 49.08 15.46 58.78
N VAL A 302 48.19 14.70 58.14
CA VAL A 302 47.40 15.14 56.99
C VAL A 302 46.53 16.32 57.37
N ASP A 303 45.87 16.31 58.53
CA ASP A 303 45.05 17.42 59.01
C ASP A 303 45.89 18.68 59.26
N VAL A 304 47.07 18.54 59.89
CA VAL A 304 47.99 19.66 60.12
C VAL A 304 48.51 20.24 58.81
N ILE A 305 48.92 19.39 57.86
CA ILE A 305 49.38 19.83 56.53
C ILE A 305 48.22 20.50 55.78
N THR A 306 47.02 19.94 55.84
CA THR A 306 45.82 20.49 55.19
C THR A 306 45.46 21.85 55.78
N ASN A 307 45.45 21.98 57.11
CA ASN A 307 45.16 23.24 57.79
C ASN A 307 46.25 24.29 57.53
N ASN A 308 47.53 23.91 57.48
CA ASN A 308 48.59 24.84 57.12
C ASN A 308 48.44 25.32 55.67
N CYS A 309 48.11 24.42 54.74
CA CYS A 309 47.84 24.80 53.35
C CYS A 309 46.62 25.74 53.23
N ILE A 310 45.56 25.52 54.01
CA ILE A 310 44.38 26.38 54.02
C ILE A 310 44.71 27.76 54.62
N ASN A 311 45.51 27.80 55.70
CA ASN A 311 45.86 29.05 56.40
C ASN A 311 46.93 29.88 55.67
N GLU A 312 47.77 29.27 54.84
CA GLU A 312 48.75 29.96 53.99
C GLU A 312 48.16 30.48 52.67
N MET A 313 46.90 30.13 52.34
CA MET A 313 46.20 30.82 51.25
C MET A 313 45.89 32.26 51.66
N PRO A 314 46.25 33.27 50.85
CA PRO A 314 45.73 34.61 51.07
C PRO A 314 44.20 34.57 50.95
N ASN A 315 43.50 35.00 52.00
CA ASN A 315 42.07 35.30 51.92
C ASN A 315 41.90 36.56 51.06
N ASP A 316 41.94 36.40 49.74
CA ASP A 316 41.49 37.43 48.82
C ASP A 316 39.96 37.50 48.93
N THR A 317 39.55 38.32 49.89
CA THR A 317 38.18 38.68 50.20
C THR A 317 37.69 39.66 49.13
N GLU A 318 37.70 39.28 47.84
CA GLU A 318 37.21 40.13 46.76
C GLU A 318 36.98 39.35 45.45
N SER A 319 36.14 38.31 45.53
CA SER A 319 35.42 37.77 44.36
C SER A 319 33.93 37.85 44.61
N SER A 320 33.45 39.05 44.92
CA SER A 320 32.04 39.40 44.76
C SER A 320 31.84 39.82 43.31
N SER A 321 31.23 38.96 42.52
CA SER A 321 30.68 39.30 41.22
C SER A 321 29.54 38.34 40.88
N PRO A 322 28.49 38.85 40.24
CA PRO A 322 27.17 38.87 40.87
C PRO A 322 26.31 37.69 40.41
N ILE A 323 25.31 37.38 41.23
CA ILE A 323 24.06 36.77 40.78
C ILE A 323 23.48 37.70 39.71
N LEU A 324 23.77 37.40 38.44
CA LEU A 324 23.16 38.08 37.31
C LEU A 324 21.80 37.45 37.07
N GLN A 325 20.79 38.29 37.28
CA GLN A 325 19.37 38.02 37.17
C GLN A 325 19.02 37.35 35.85
N VAL A 326 18.17 36.33 35.95
CA VAL A 326 17.42 35.75 34.84
C VAL A 326 16.59 36.88 34.21
N PRO A 327 16.63 37.08 32.88
CA PRO A 327 15.62 37.89 32.21
C PRO A 327 14.27 37.16 32.30
N ASP A 328 13.37 37.76 33.07
CA ASP A 328 11.94 37.50 33.03
C ASP A 328 11.44 37.87 31.61
N ILE A 329 11.19 36.86 30.77
CA ILE A 329 10.44 37.05 29.53
C ILE A 329 8.99 36.72 29.87
N GLN A 330 8.29 37.73 30.37
CA GLN A 330 6.85 37.74 30.45
C GLN A 330 6.25 37.71 29.04
N ASP A 331 5.36 36.73 28.87
CA ASP A 331 4.06 36.84 28.22
C ASP A 331 3.85 38.00 27.26
N GLY A 332 3.95 37.67 25.97
CA GLY A 332 3.40 38.46 24.89
C GLY A 332 2.77 37.54 23.87
N LEU A 333 1.51 37.13 24.11
CA LEU A 333 0.44 36.95 23.11
C LEU A 333 -0.80 36.33 23.76
N SER A 334 -1.62 37.16 24.40
CA SER A 334 -3.05 36.89 24.55
C SER A 334 -3.85 38.14 24.18
N SER A 335 -4.93 37.89 23.45
CA SER A 335 -6.04 38.79 23.12
C SER A 335 -5.87 39.77 21.95
N VAL A 336 -6.19 39.28 20.75
CA VAL A 336 -6.93 40.09 19.77
C VAL A 336 -8.33 39.50 19.63
N GLY A 337 -9.32 40.29 20.06
CA GLY A 337 -10.49 40.58 19.23
C GLY A 337 -11.57 39.53 19.08
N ARG A 338 -12.52 39.56 20.00
CA ARG A 338 -13.85 38.94 19.90
C ARG A 338 -14.72 39.68 18.86
N ARG A 339 -15.58 38.88 18.19
CA ARG A 339 -16.88 39.22 17.55
C ARG A 339 -16.86 39.87 16.16
N GLU A 340 -17.34 39.08 15.20
CA GLU A 340 -18.45 39.54 14.37
C GLU A 340 -19.46 38.40 14.17
N ARG A 341 -20.68 38.65 14.64
CA ARG A 341 -21.88 37.87 14.35
C ARG A 341 -22.42 38.41 13.03
N LEU A 342 -22.67 37.56 12.04
CA LEU A 342 -23.65 37.88 11.00
C LEU A 342 -24.47 36.63 10.67
N ARG A 343 -25.77 36.80 10.85
CA ARG A 343 -26.86 35.93 10.39
C ARG A 343 -26.84 35.89 8.86
N LYS A 344 -27.00 34.69 8.30
CA LYS A 344 -28.06 34.37 7.33
C LYS A 344 -28.24 32.86 7.25
#